data_AF-A0A962XZE5-F1
#
_entry.id   AF-A0A962XZE5-F1
#
_cell.length_a   1.000
_cell.length_b   1.000
_cell.length_c   1.000
_cell.angle_alpha   90.00
_cell.angle_beta   90.00
_cell.angle_gamma   90.00
#
_symmetry.space_group_name_H-M   'P 1'
#
loop_
_entity.id
_entity.type
_entity.pdbx_description
1 polymer ?
#
loop_
_entity_poly.entity_id
_entity_poly.type
_entity_poly.pdbx_seq_one_letter_code
_entity_poly.pdbx_strand_id
1 'polypeptide(L)'
;MWKYFNHVWSAPGAAPGIEHEEVADLPRGAGQVQIRCIDYSPEQVLIQETHDLEAFLAQHRPEWTAVRWISVDGLSESRAIQVLATKYNLHPLAIEDMLQKTQRAKVEAYGGEGSEFMARLFLVAHAVQLQDGRLHHEQASIFLGHKTVLTFQANPSTEWDSIRQRIQAKGSRLRKSDASFLAYSLLDAIVDSCFPILEACSERAEELENLILDNPQPELIGQIHQFKRDLLLLRWVIWPMREVVSFGLDPTVVSSAATSLKAGPVLCSCRARTVRTG
;
A
#
# COMPACT_ATOMS: atom_id res chain seq x y z
N MET A 1 12.10 -20.31 7.82
CA MET A 1 12.27 -21.32 6.76
C MET A 1 11.89 -20.62 5.46
N TRP A 2 12.89 -19.99 4.85
CA TRP A 2 12.75 -19.03 3.75
C TRP A 2 13.24 -19.69 2.47
N LYS A 3 12.34 -20.28 1.70
CA LYS A 3 12.63 -20.76 0.35
C LYS A 3 11.43 -20.38 -0.51
N TYR A 4 11.67 -20.14 -1.80
CA TYR A 4 10.78 -19.57 -2.81
C TYR A 4 10.86 -18.04 -2.89
N PHE A 5 11.25 -17.56 -4.07
CA PHE A 5 11.69 -16.21 -4.46
C PHE A 5 13.17 -15.90 -4.22
N ASN A 6 13.97 -16.34 -5.20
CA ASN A 6 15.26 -15.74 -5.51
C ASN A 6 15.12 -14.21 -5.55
N HIS A 7 16.04 -13.52 -4.89
CA HIS A 7 16.11 -12.08 -4.92
C HIS A 7 16.22 -11.59 -6.37
N VAL A 8 15.28 -10.76 -6.82
CA VAL A 8 15.43 -9.96 -8.04
C VAL A 8 16.35 -8.80 -7.68
N TRP A 9 17.66 -9.07 -7.58
CA TRP A 9 18.67 -8.01 -7.62
C TRP A 9 18.94 -7.72 -9.09
N SER A 10 18.79 -6.48 -9.50
CA SER A 10 19.53 -5.94 -10.65
C SER A 10 21.01 -6.15 -10.31
N ALA A 11 21.76 -6.87 -11.18
CA ALA A 11 23.18 -7.12 -10.93
C ALA A 11 23.92 -5.79 -10.71
N PRO A 12 24.93 -5.70 -9.84
CA PRO A 12 25.70 -4.47 -9.68
C PRO A 12 26.21 -3.97 -11.05
N GLY A 13 25.72 -2.80 -11.50
CA GLY A 13 26.03 -2.23 -12.82
C GLY A 13 24.97 -2.44 -13.92
N ALA A 14 23.81 -3.06 -13.62
CA ALA A 14 22.67 -3.12 -14.53
C ALA A 14 22.09 -1.72 -14.80
N ALA A 15 21.45 -1.56 -15.96
CA ALA A 15 20.71 -0.34 -16.28
C ALA A 15 19.57 -0.15 -15.26
N PRO A 16 19.31 1.08 -14.80
CA PRO A 16 18.26 1.33 -13.81
C PRO A 16 16.87 1.18 -14.46
N GLY A 17 15.92 0.59 -13.73
CA GLY A 17 14.56 0.33 -14.18
C GLY A 17 14.37 -1.09 -14.73
N ILE A 18 13.14 -1.59 -14.63
CA ILE A 18 12.70 -2.83 -15.29
C ILE A 18 11.71 -2.43 -16.38
N GLU A 19 12.11 -2.65 -17.62
CA GLU A 19 11.23 -2.37 -18.76
C GLU A 19 10.04 -3.33 -18.78
N HIS A 20 8.93 -2.93 -19.40
CA HIS A 20 7.69 -3.74 -19.38
C HIS A 20 7.89 -5.13 -19.98
N GLU A 21 8.77 -5.24 -20.99
CA GLU A 21 9.11 -6.50 -21.65
C GLU A 21 9.89 -7.44 -20.72
N GLU A 22 10.78 -6.89 -19.89
CA GLU A 22 11.62 -7.65 -18.96
C GLU A 22 10.83 -8.22 -17.78
N VAL A 23 9.65 -7.65 -17.48
CA VAL A 23 8.73 -8.21 -16.48
C VAL A 23 8.31 -9.64 -16.88
N ALA A 24 8.14 -9.91 -18.18
CA ALA A 24 7.73 -11.23 -18.68
C ALA A 24 8.71 -12.35 -18.27
N ASP A 25 9.99 -12.00 -18.22
CA ASP A 25 11.12 -12.91 -17.99
C ASP A 25 11.39 -13.15 -16.51
N LEU A 26 10.67 -12.47 -15.61
CA LEU A 26 10.79 -12.68 -14.17
C LEU A 26 10.38 -14.12 -13.78
N PRO A 27 11.12 -14.74 -12.84
CA PRO A 27 10.85 -16.10 -12.42
C PRO A 27 9.45 -16.22 -11.82
N ARG A 28 8.62 -17.06 -12.45
CA ARG A 28 7.26 -17.34 -11.98
C ARG A 28 7.33 -18.17 -10.71
N GLY A 29 6.74 -17.66 -9.64
CA GLY A 29 6.55 -18.45 -8.42
C GLY A 29 5.21 -19.16 -8.41
N ALA A 30 5.12 -20.28 -7.71
CA ALA A 30 3.90 -21.08 -7.58
C ALA A 30 2.89 -20.50 -6.57
N GLY A 31 2.74 -19.18 -6.53
CA GLY A 31 1.79 -18.50 -5.65
C GLY A 31 0.45 -18.30 -6.34
N GLN A 32 -0.64 -18.37 -5.58
CA GLN A 32 -1.97 -18.03 -6.07
C GLN A 32 -2.10 -16.51 -6.14
N VAL A 33 -2.40 -15.99 -7.33
CA VAL A 33 -2.65 -14.56 -7.53
C VAL A 33 -4.15 -14.30 -7.49
N GLN A 34 -4.56 -13.33 -6.68
CA GLN A 34 -5.93 -12.86 -6.61
C GLN A 34 -5.98 -11.45 -7.17
N ILE A 35 -6.71 -11.29 -8.27
CA ILE A 35 -6.93 -9.98 -8.88
C ILE A 35 -8.39 -9.59 -8.67
N ARG A 36 -8.59 -8.49 -7.97
CA ARG A 36 -9.92 -7.92 -7.73
C ARG A 36 -10.04 -6.56 -8.39
N CYS A 37 -11.03 -6.40 -9.24
CA CYS A 37 -11.36 -5.16 -9.91
C CYS A 37 -12.65 -4.59 -9.32
N ILE A 38 -12.59 -3.34 -8.89
CA ILE A 38 -13.70 -2.62 -8.26
C ILE A 38 -13.92 -1.35 -9.06
N ASP A 39 -15.00 -1.34 -9.85
CA ASP A 39 -15.49 -0.17 -10.55
C ASP A 39 -16.61 0.47 -9.75
N TYR A 40 -16.52 1.77 -9.48
CA TYR A 40 -17.55 2.47 -8.74
C TYR A 40 -17.82 3.89 -9.25
N SER A 41 -19.06 4.32 -9.00
CA SER A 41 -19.55 5.69 -9.11
C SER A 41 -20.30 6.04 -7.81
N PRO A 42 -20.79 7.28 -7.66
CA PRO A 42 -21.64 7.65 -6.53
C PRO A 42 -22.87 6.72 -6.37
N GLU A 43 -23.42 6.22 -7.48
CA GLU A 43 -24.65 5.43 -7.55
C GLU A 43 -24.39 3.93 -7.62
N GLN A 44 -23.38 3.49 -8.38
CA GLN A 44 -23.19 2.08 -8.74
C GLN A 44 -21.83 1.55 -8.26
N VAL A 45 -21.78 0.24 -8.04
CA VAL A 45 -20.55 -0.49 -7.72
C VAL A 45 -20.59 -1.84 -8.44
N LEU A 46 -19.46 -2.22 -9.03
CA LEU A 46 -19.24 -3.50 -9.65
C LEU A 46 -17.93 -4.05 -9.12
N ILE A 47 -17.98 -5.23 -8.49
CA ILE A 47 -16.82 -5.93 -7.96
C ILE A 47 -16.70 -7.23 -8.75
N GLN A 48 -15.53 -7.46 -9.31
CA GLN A 48 -15.22 -8.64 -10.10
C GLN A 48 -13.88 -9.19 -9.65
N GLU A 49 -13.82 -10.51 -9.49
CA GLU A 49 -12.56 -11.23 -9.32
C GLU A 49 -12.25 -11.88 -10.66
N THR A 50 -11.02 -11.70 -11.14
CA THR A 50 -10.60 -12.24 -12.43
C THR A 50 -9.27 -12.96 -12.30
N HIS A 51 -9.14 -14.04 -13.06
CA HIS A 51 -7.87 -14.76 -13.26
C HIS A 51 -7.29 -14.46 -14.65
N ASP A 52 -8.11 -13.93 -15.56
CA ASP A 52 -7.70 -13.50 -16.90
C ASP A 52 -7.79 -11.98 -16.99
N LEU A 53 -6.66 -11.34 -16.71
CA LEU A 53 -6.56 -9.89 -16.71
C LEU A 53 -6.59 -9.31 -18.14
N GLU A 54 -6.05 -10.02 -19.13
CA GLU A 54 -6.01 -9.55 -20.52
C GLU A 54 -7.44 -9.46 -21.08
N ALA A 55 -8.23 -10.52 -20.91
CA ALA A 55 -9.64 -10.52 -21.32
C ALA A 55 -10.44 -9.45 -20.58
N PHE A 56 -10.20 -9.24 -19.29
CA PHE A 56 -10.87 -8.20 -18.51
C PHE A 56 -10.50 -6.79 -18.98
N LEU A 57 -9.23 -6.51 -19.27
CA LEU A 57 -8.77 -5.21 -19.75
C LEU A 57 -9.09 -4.95 -21.23
N ALA A 58 -9.40 -6.01 -22.00
CA ALA A 58 -9.92 -5.90 -23.35
C ALA A 58 -11.40 -5.47 -23.35
N GLN A 59 -12.16 -5.79 -22.29
CA GLN A 59 -13.52 -5.29 -22.12
C GLN A 59 -13.50 -3.78 -21.88
N HIS A 60 -14.46 -3.08 -22.49
CA HIS A 60 -14.59 -1.64 -22.30
C HIS A 60 -14.97 -1.34 -20.85
N ARG A 61 -14.26 -0.38 -20.25
CA ARG A 61 -14.59 0.13 -18.93
C ARG A 61 -16.01 0.73 -18.94
N PRO A 62 -16.93 0.34 -18.04
CA PRO A 62 -18.27 0.89 -18.06
C PRO A 62 -18.25 2.43 -18.02
N GLU A 63 -19.08 3.08 -18.84
CA GLU A 63 -19.05 4.55 -18.98
C GLU A 63 -19.40 5.29 -17.69
N TRP A 64 -20.21 4.66 -16.83
CA TRP A 64 -20.59 5.20 -15.53
C TRP A 64 -19.46 5.16 -14.50
N THR A 65 -18.35 4.45 -14.76
CA THR A 65 -17.27 4.27 -13.80
C THR A 65 -16.52 5.58 -13.57
N ALA A 66 -16.63 6.12 -12.35
CA ALA A 66 -15.86 7.27 -11.93
C ALA A 66 -14.41 6.87 -11.57
N VAL A 67 -14.26 5.80 -10.79
CA VAL A 67 -12.97 5.28 -10.32
C VAL A 67 -12.92 3.76 -10.46
N ARG A 68 -11.75 3.24 -10.85
CA ARG A 68 -11.44 1.81 -10.95
C ARG A 68 -10.30 1.53 -10.00
N TRP A 69 -10.51 0.59 -9.10
CA TRP A 69 -9.47 0.06 -8.23
C TRP A 69 -9.16 -1.36 -8.66
N ILE A 70 -7.90 -1.64 -9.00
CA ILE A 70 -7.41 -2.99 -9.27
C ILE A 70 -6.46 -3.36 -8.13
N SER A 71 -6.82 -4.38 -7.35
CA SER A 71 -5.96 -4.98 -6.32
C SER A 71 -5.35 -6.25 -6.89
N VAL A 72 -4.04 -6.36 -6.81
CA VAL A 72 -3.27 -7.55 -7.17
C VAL A 72 -2.58 -8.04 -5.92
N ASP A 73 -3.09 -9.16 -5.41
CA ASP A 73 -2.56 -9.83 -4.24
C ASP A 73 -1.82 -11.08 -4.73
N GLY A 74 -0.50 -11.13 -4.57
CA GLY A 74 0.37 -12.17 -5.12
C GLY A 74 1.29 -11.66 -6.24
N LEU A 75 2.49 -11.23 -5.87
CA LEU A 75 3.54 -10.79 -6.83
C LEU A 75 4.26 -11.95 -7.52
N SER A 76 3.81 -13.18 -7.32
CA SER A 76 4.42 -14.40 -7.85
C SER A 76 4.22 -14.59 -9.34
N GLU A 77 3.18 -13.98 -9.91
CA GLU A 77 2.82 -14.09 -11.32
C GLU A 77 3.21 -12.83 -12.09
N SER A 78 4.32 -12.93 -12.80
CA SER A 78 4.86 -11.82 -13.58
C SER A 78 3.93 -11.35 -14.71
N ARG A 79 3.05 -12.22 -15.23
CA ARG A 79 2.15 -11.89 -16.33
C ARG A 79 1.12 -10.82 -15.96
N ALA A 80 0.49 -10.94 -14.79
CA ALA A 80 -0.48 -9.94 -14.33
C ALA A 80 0.18 -8.56 -14.18
N ILE A 81 1.39 -8.52 -13.63
CA ILE A 81 2.19 -7.31 -13.46
C ILE A 81 2.53 -6.70 -14.83
N GLN A 82 3.01 -7.52 -15.78
CA GLN A 82 3.35 -7.07 -17.12
C GLN A 82 2.15 -6.43 -17.82
N VAL A 83 1.01 -7.12 -17.80
CA VAL A 83 -0.21 -6.66 -18.47
C VAL A 83 -0.67 -5.31 -17.90
N LEU A 84 -0.60 -5.11 -16.58
CA LEU A 84 -0.90 -3.81 -15.96
C LEU A 84 0.15 -2.76 -16.27
N ALA A 85 1.43 -3.12 -16.23
CA ALA A 85 2.55 -2.23 -16.53
C ALA A 85 2.42 -1.63 -17.92
N THR A 86 2.18 -2.47 -18.93
CA THR A 86 1.98 -2.02 -20.32
C THR A 86 0.67 -1.26 -20.50
N LYS A 87 -0.46 -1.78 -19.97
CA LYS A 87 -1.78 -1.14 -20.15
C LYS A 87 -1.81 0.27 -19.56
N TYR A 88 -1.19 0.48 -18.41
CA TYR A 88 -1.20 1.75 -17.68
C TYR A 88 0.07 2.57 -17.88
N ASN A 89 0.96 2.13 -18.77
CA ASN A 89 2.28 2.72 -19.00
C ASN A 89 2.96 3.13 -17.68
N LEU A 90 3.27 2.14 -16.85
CA LEU A 90 3.91 2.37 -15.55
C LEU A 90 5.40 2.69 -15.76
N HIS A 91 5.97 3.56 -14.94
CA HIS A 91 7.38 3.92 -15.08
C HIS A 91 8.31 2.73 -14.75
N PRO A 92 9.34 2.41 -15.56
CA PRO A 92 10.25 1.29 -15.32
C PRO A 92 10.89 1.26 -13.93
N LEU A 93 11.34 2.41 -13.42
CA LEU A 93 11.85 2.54 -12.04
C LEU A 93 10.81 2.16 -10.97
N ALA A 94 9.55 2.57 -11.15
CA ALA A 94 8.49 2.25 -10.21
C ALA A 94 8.14 0.75 -10.22
N ILE A 95 8.25 0.10 -11.38
CA ILE A 95 8.10 -1.36 -11.51
C ILE A 95 9.24 -2.06 -10.78
N GLU A 96 10.48 -1.60 -10.99
CA GLU A 96 11.65 -2.11 -10.28
C GLU A 96 11.47 -2.01 -8.76
N ASP A 97 11.11 -0.83 -8.25
CA ASP A 97 10.89 -0.60 -6.83
C ASP A 97 9.75 -1.42 -6.24
N MET A 98 8.67 -1.64 -7.00
CA MET A 98 7.55 -2.49 -6.59
C MET A 98 8.01 -3.96 -6.44
N LEU A 99 8.88 -4.44 -7.32
CA LEU A 99 9.39 -5.81 -7.30
C LEU A 99 10.52 -6.00 -6.26
N GLN A 100 11.23 -4.93 -5.91
CA GLN A 100 12.22 -4.93 -4.85
C GLN A 100 11.56 -5.00 -3.47
N LYS A 101 11.93 -6.02 -2.68
CA LYS A 101 11.24 -6.36 -1.42
C LYS A 101 11.45 -5.38 -0.25
N THR A 102 12.47 -4.52 -0.31
CA THR A 102 12.92 -3.74 0.86
C THR A 102 13.10 -2.27 0.52
N GLN A 103 12.16 -1.69 -0.22
CA GLN A 103 12.13 -0.25 -0.43
C GLN A 103 11.61 0.47 0.81
N ARG A 104 12.13 1.67 1.08
CA ARG A 104 11.56 2.53 2.14
C ARG A 104 10.24 3.09 1.66
N ALA A 105 9.35 3.43 2.60
CA ALA A 105 8.13 4.13 2.23
C ALA A 105 8.48 5.45 1.55
N LYS A 106 7.86 5.72 0.40
CA LYS A 106 8.17 6.87 -0.46
C LYS A 106 6.96 7.27 -1.31
N VAL A 107 7.01 8.48 -1.83
CA VAL A 107 6.09 8.98 -2.87
C VAL A 107 6.91 9.60 -3.98
N GLU A 108 6.66 9.16 -5.20
CA GLU A 108 7.35 9.64 -6.38
C GLU A 108 6.31 10.04 -7.44
N ALA A 109 6.58 11.15 -8.12
CA ALA A 109 5.76 11.62 -9.22
C ALA A 109 6.40 11.23 -10.55
N TYR A 110 5.66 10.51 -11.38
CA TYR A 110 6.09 10.06 -12.71
C TYR A 110 5.22 10.63 -13.84
N GLY A 111 4.04 11.17 -13.51
CA GLY A 111 3.12 11.77 -14.49
C GLY A 111 2.89 13.27 -14.28
N GLY A 112 2.26 13.91 -15.26
CA GLY A 112 1.97 15.35 -15.31
C GLY A 112 1.53 15.78 -16.71
N GLU A 113 1.22 17.06 -16.90
CA GLU A 113 0.94 17.61 -18.25
C GLU A 113 2.17 17.36 -19.16
N GLY A 114 1.98 16.56 -20.22
CA GLY A 114 3.04 16.21 -21.18
C GLY A 114 3.84 14.94 -20.86
N SER A 115 3.52 14.20 -19.78
CA SER A 115 4.12 12.88 -19.52
C SER A 115 3.38 11.77 -20.28
N GLU A 116 4.13 10.81 -20.80
CA GLU A 116 3.57 9.62 -21.48
C GLU A 116 2.99 8.60 -20.47
N PHE A 117 3.36 8.71 -19.19
CA PHE A 117 2.96 7.75 -18.16
C PHE A 117 1.55 8.05 -17.61
N MET A 118 0.68 7.03 -17.54
CA MET A 118 -0.70 7.24 -17.06
C MET A 118 -0.79 7.27 -15.52
N ALA A 119 0.16 6.64 -14.84
CA ALA A 119 0.31 6.74 -13.39
C ALA A 119 1.03 8.04 -13.04
N ARG A 120 0.35 8.91 -12.29
CA ARG A 120 0.87 10.20 -11.86
C ARG A 120 1.77 10.08 -10.65
N LEU A 121 1.32 9.29 -9.66
CA LEU A 121 2.07 9.03 -8.44
C LEU A 121 2.30 7.53 -8.27
N PHE A 122 3.48 7.20 -7.75
CA PHE A 122 3.82 5.90 -7.22
C PHE A 122 4.12 6.05 -5.73
N LEU A 123 3.52 5.18 -4.92
CA LEU A 123 3.68 5.18 -3.49
C LEU A 123 4.11 3.80 -3.02
N VAL A 124 5.04 3.79 -2.09
CA VAL A 124 5.42 2.60 -1.34
C VAL A 124 5.06 2.85 0.11
N ALA A 125 4.28 1.94 0.68
CA ALA A 125 3.96 1.89 2.11
C ALA A 125 4.20 0.47 2.63
N HIS A 126 4.11 0.29 3.95
CA HIS A 126 4.39 -0.98 4.60
C HIS A 126 3.25 -1.32 5.56
N ALA A 127 2.46 -2.34 5.25
CA ALA A 127 1.54 -2.88 6.24
C ALA A 127 2.34 -3.64 7.30
N VAL A 128 2.02 -3.46 8.57
CA VAL A 128 2.60 -4.26 9.66
C VAL A 128 1.49 -5.16 10.19
N GLN A 129 1.85 -6.40 10.52
CA GLN A 129 0.95 -7.37 11.12
C GLN A 129 1.67 -8.10 12.25
N LEU A 130 0.92 -8.45 13.29
CA LEU A 130 1.40 -9.31 14.35
C LEU A 130 0.92 -10.74 14.08
N GLN A 131 1.84 -11.65 13.76
CA GLN A 131 1.55 -13.06 13.49
C GLN A 131 2.41 -13.93 14.40
N ASP A 132 1.80 -14.87 15.12
CA ASP A 132 2.48 -15.77 16.06
C ASP A 132 3.40 -15.04 17.08
N GLY A 133 2.97 -13.85 17.53
CA GLY A 133 3.74 -13.03 18.47
C GLY A 133 4.99 -12.38 17.88
N ARG A 134 5.12 -12.35 16.55
CA ARG A 134 6.21 -11.70 15.81
C ARG A 134 5.65 -10.62 14.88
N LEU A 135 6.43 -9.56 14.73
CA LEU A 135 6.12 -8.50 13.78
C LEU A 135 6.56 -8.92 12.38
N HIS A 136 5.58 -8.92 11.49
CA HIS A 136 5.76 -9.06 10.06
C HIS A 136 5.43 -7.72 9.41
N HIS A 137 6.18 -7.36 8.39
CA HIS A 137 5.87 -6.20 7.57
C HIS A 137 5.83 -6.62 6.12
N GLU A 138 4.96 -5.97 5.36
CA GLU A 138 4.74 -6.24 3.97
C GLU A 138 4.64 -4.94 3.18
N GLN A 139 5.36 -4.88 2.07
CA GLN A 139 5.31 -3.76 1.15
C GLN A 139 3.95 -3.72 0.43
N ALA A 140 3.29 -2.57 0.49
CA ALA A 140 2.12 -2.24 -0.31
C ALA A 140 2.49 -1.14 -1.30
N SER A 141 2.46 -1.48 -2.59
CA SER A 141 2.75 -0.54 -3.68
C SER A 141 1.44 -0.01 -4.26
N ILE A 142 1.32 1.31 -4.41
CA ILE A 142 0.12 1.97 -4.89
C ILE A 142 0.49 2.86 -6.09
N PHE A 143 -0.16 2.65 -7.23
CA PHE A 143 -0.07 3.52 -8.39
C PHE A 143 -1.36 4.32 -8.53
N LEU A 144 -1.25 5.64 -8.55
CA LEU A 144 -2.37 6.55 -8.73
C LEU A 144 -2.35 7.15 -10.13
N GLY A 145 -3.36 6.79 -10.93
CA GLY A 145 -3.68 7.45 -12.19
C GLY A 145 -4.73 8.56 -12.03
N HIS A 146 -5.35 8.97 -13.14
CA HIS A 146 -6.41 9.98 -13.13
C HIS A 146 -7.74 9.45 -12.59
N LYS A 147 -8.14 8.25 -13.04
CA LYS A 147 -9.39 7.58 -12.63
C LYS A 147 -9.14 6.15 -12.16
N THR A 148 -7.88 5.78 -11.96
CA THR A 148 -7.49 4.39 -11.66
C THR A 148 -6.53 4.38 -10.49
N VAL A 149 -6.73 3.44 -9.57
CA VAL A 149 -5.76 3.10 -8.52
C VAL A 149 -5.39 1.64 -8.70
N LEU A 150 -4.09 1.35 -8.75
CA LEU A 150 -3.57 -0.01 -8.75
C LEU A 150 -2.89 -0.25 -7.42
N THR A 151 -3.18 -1.37 -6.78
CA THR A 151 -2.51 -1.80 -5.55
C THR A 151 -1.88 -3.15 -5.75
N PHE A 152 -0.66 -3.32 -5.22
CA PHE A 152 0.13 -4.52 -5.36
C PHE A 152 0.67 -4.94 -4.00
N GLN A 153 0.44 -6.22 -3.65
CA GLN A 153 0.93 -6.85 -2.41
C GLN A 153 1.44 -8.26 -2.71
N ALA A 154 2.42 -8.72 -1.93
CA ALA A 154 3.03 -10.03 -2.12
C ALA A 154 2.12 -11.17 -1.62
N ASN A 155 1.38 -10.92 -0.54
CA ASN A 155 0.44 -11.83 0.07
C ASN A 155 -0.94 -11.16 0.20
N PRO A 156 -2.02 -11.95 0.27
CA PRO A 156 -3.34 -11.43 0.60
C PRO A 156 -3.34 -10.83 2.00
N SER A 157 -3.94 -9.65 2.13
CA SER A 157 -4.02 -8.93 3.39
C SER A 157 -5.38 -8.25 3.58
N THR A 158 -5.69 -7.89 4.83
CA THR A 158 -7.03 -7.44 5.23
C THR A 158 -7.12 -5.94 5.53
N GLU A 159 -6.03 -5.17 5.40
CA GLU A 159 -6.01 -3.75 5.80
C GLU A 159 -7.03 -2.93 5.00
N TRP A 160 -7.31 -3.32 3.76
CA TRP A 160 -8.25 -2.60 2.89
C TRP A 160 -9.68 -3.15 2.90
N ASP A 161 -10.00 -4.14 3.73
CA ASP A 161 -11.37 -4.68 3.80
C ASP A 161 -12.39 -3.62 4.26
N SER A 162 -12.00 -2.76 5.20
CA SER A 162 -12.81 -1.62 5.63
C SER A 162 -13.12 -0.67 4.46
N ILE A 163 -12.15 -0.46 3.55
CA ILE A 163 -12.32 0.37 2.35
C ILE A 163 -13.26 -0.31 1.35
N ARG A 164 -13.11 -1.62 1.13
CA ARG A 164 -14.00 -2.41 0.28
C ARG A 164 -15.45 -2.33 0.77
N GLN A 165 -15.69 -2.47 2.08
CA GLN A 165 -17.01 -2.33 2.69
C GLN A 165 -17.57 -0.91 2.52
N ARG A 166 -16.75 0.13 2.71
CA ARG A 166 -17.14 1.54 2.50
C ARG A 166 -17.49 1.83 1.03
N ILE A 167 -16.83 1.18 0.07
CA ILE A 167 -17.20 1.26 -1.35
C ILE A 167 -18.53 0.55 -1.60
N GLN A 168 -18.84 -0.54 -0.92
CA GLN A 168 -20.14 -1.21 -1.08
C GLN A 168 -21.30 -0.44 -0.42
N ALA A 169 -21.03 0.34 0.62
CA ALA A 169 -22.02 1.17 1.29
C ALA A 169 -22.55 2.30 0.39
N LYS A 170 -23.88 2.35 0.20
CA LYS A 170 -24.54 3.40 -0.59
C LYS A 170 -24.34 4.77 0.06
N GLY A 171 -24.03 5.79 -0.75
CA GLY A 171 -23.89 7.18 -0.29
C GLY A 171 -22.61 7.48 0.49
N SER A 172 -21.65 6.54 0.56
CA SER A 172 -20.37 6.81 1.23
C SER A 172 -19.63 7.95 0.55
N ARG A 173 -18.92 8.76 1.35
CA ARG A 173 -18.11 9.88 0.83
C ARG A 173 -17.07 9.39 -0.20
N LEU A 174 -16.56 8.17 -0.01
CA LEU A 174 -15.54 7.59 -0.86
C LEU A 174 -16.03 7.36 -2.31
N ARG A 175 -17.32 7.06 -2.50
CA ARG A 175 -17.92 6.94 -3.84
C ARG A 175 -18.06 8.27 -4.59
N LYS A 176 -18.15 9.39 -3.85
CA LYS A 176 -18.32 10.74 -4.41
C LYS A 176 -16.99 11.42 -4.74
N SER A 177 -15.90 10.89 -4.21
CA SER A 177 -14.57 11.44 -4.39
C SER A 177 -13.85 10.81 -5.59
N ASP A 178 -12.73 11.43 -5.97
CA ASP A 178 -11.88 10.99 -7.05
C ASP A 178 -10.94 9.84 -6.65
N ALA A 179 -10.11 9.39 -7.60
CA ALA A 179 -9.11 8.34 -7.36
C ALA A 179 -8.06 8.75 -6.32
N SER A 180 -7.74 10.05 -6.21
CA SER A 180 -6.78 10.57 -5.24
C SER A 180 -7.28 10.35 -3.81
N PHE A 181 -8.57 10.57 -3.56
CA PHE A 181 -9.17 10.29 -2.26
C PHE A 181 -9.20 8.79 -1.91
N LEU A 182 -9.35 7.91 -2.90
CA LEU A 182 -9.21 6.47 -2.69
C LEU A 182 -7.77 6.11 -2.28
N ALA A 183 -6.76 6.59 -3.01
CA ALA A 183 -5.37 6.34 -2.66
C ALA A 183 -5.05 6.84 -1.24
N TYR A 184 -5.53 8.04 -0.88
CA TYR A 184 -5.45 8.55 0.49
C TYR A 184 -6.11 7.60 1.50
N SER A 185 -7.32 7.12 1.22
CA SER A 185 -8.04 6.22 2.12
C SER A 185 -7.36 4.85 2.28
N LEU A 186 -6.67 4.37 1.24
CA LEU A 186 -5.89 3.13 1.28
C LEU A 186 -4.62 3.29 2.15
N LEU A 187 -3.94 4.44 2.05
CA LEU A 187 -2.82 4.77 2.93
C LEU A 187 -3.26 4.92 4.37
N ASP A 188 -4.37 5.63 4.61
CA ASP A 188 -4.97 5.83 5.93
C ASP A 188 -5.28 4.48 6.59
N ALA A 189 -5.85 3.53 5.83
CA ALA A 189 -6.10 2.17 6.31
C ALA A 189 -4.81 1.40 6.68
N ILE A 190 -3.71 1.59 5.94
CA ILE A 190 -2.40 1.02 6.30
C ILE A 190 -1.89 1.63 7.61
N VAL A 191 -1.99 2.95 7.76
CA VAL A 191 -1.59 3.63 9.01
C VAL A 191 -2.45 3.15 10.18
N ASP A 192 -3.77 3.03 9.98
CA ASP A 192 -4.70 2.57 11.00
C ASP A 192 -4.40 1.13 11.46
N SER A 193 -3.89 0.28 10.57
CA SER A 193 -3.45 -1.08 10.91
C SER A 193 -2.31 -1.13 11.93
N CYS A 194 -1.57 -0.03 12.13
CA CYS A 194 -0.49 0.05 13.11
C CYS A 194 -1.00 0.19 14.56
N PHE A 195 -2.21 0.72 14.79
CA PHE A 195 -2.67 0.99 16.17
C PHE A 195 -2.78 -0.26 17.04
N PRO A 196 -3.42 -1.37 16.59
CA PRO A 196 -3.46 -2.61 17.38
C PRO A 196 -2.06 -3.16 17.72
N ILE A 197 -1.08 -2.90 16.86
CA ILE A 197 0.30 -3.36 17.04
C ILE A 197 1.01 -2.52 18.11
N LEU A 198 0.77 -1.21 18.11
CA LEU A 198 1.28 -0.33 19.15
C LEU A 198 0.67 -0.66 20.52
N GLU A 199 -0.62 -0.99 20.56
CA GLU A 199 -1.30 -1.46 21.77
C GLU A 199 -0.66 -2.76 22.29
N ALA A 200 -0.51 -3.78 21.44
CA ALA A 200 0.16 -5.04 21.82
C ALA A 200 1.62 -4.84 22.27
N CYS A 201 2.33 -3.87 21.67
CA CYS A 201 3.68 -3.53 22.11
C CYS A 201 3.67 -2.83 23.48
N SER A 202 2.67 -2.01 23.78
CA SER A 202 2.51 -1.37 25.09
C SER A 202 2.26 -2.42 26.18
N GLU A 203 1.33 -3.35 25.94
CA GLU A 203 1.03 -4.45 26.86
C GLU A 203 2.28 -5.29 27.12
N ARG A 204 3.02 -5.66 26.07
CA ARG A 204 4.27 -6.41 26.19
C ARG A 204 5.37 -5.65 26.95
N ALA A 205 5.40 -4.33 26.85
CA ALA A 205 6.34 -3.52 27.61
C ALA A 205 6.02 -3.56 29.12
N GLU A 206 4.75 -3.42 29.48
CA GLU A 206 4.27 -3.51 30.86
C GLU A 206 4.53 -4.90 31.47
N GLU A 207 4.28 -5.98 30.69
CA GLU A 207 4.60 -7.34 31.10
C GLU A 207 6.10 -7.53 31.41
N LEU A 208 6.98 -7.04 30.52
CA LEU A 208 8.43 -7.11 30.73
C LEU A 208 8.87 -6.28 31.94
N GLU A 209 8.28 -5.11 32.15
CA GLU A 209 8.56 -4.26 33.31
C GLU A 209 8.21 -4.97 34.62
N ASN A 210 7.01 -5.54 34.71
CA ASN A 210 6.57 -6.31 35.89
C ASN A 210 7.49 -7.50 36.17
N LEU A 211 7.88 -8.25 35.13
CA LEU A 211 8.81 -9.39 35.29
C LEU A 211 10.19 -8.96 35.83
N ILE A 212 10.69 -7.80 35.42
CA ILE A 212 11.96 -7.25 35.91
C ILE A 212 11.85 -6.85 37.38
N LEU A 213 10.74 -6.25 37.79
CA LEU A 213 10.50 -5.79 39.16
C LEU A 213 10.24 -6.97 40.12
N ASP A 214 9.46 -7.96 39.70
CA ASP A 214 9.02 -9.06 40.56
C ASP A 214 10.08 -10.18 40.68
N ASN A 215 10.69 -10.58 39.56
CA ASN A 215 11.64 -11.70 39.55
C ASN A 215 12.68 -11.57 38.42
N PRO A 216 13.79 -10.83 38.64
CA PRO A 216 14.80 -10.61 37.62
C PRO A 216 15.55 -11.91 37.28
N GLN A 217 15.26 -12.47 36.09
CA GLN A 217 15.92 -13.65 35.55
C GLN A 217 16.85 -13.28 34.37
N PRO A 218 18.02 -13.95 34.20
CA PRO A 218 18.95 -13.68 33.09
C PRO A 218 18.30 -13.76 31.69
N GLU A 219 17.30 -14.62 31.51
CA GLU A 219 16.56 -14.81 30.26
C GLU A 219 15.77 -13.56 29.83
N LEU A 220 15.42 -12.68 30.77
CA LEU A 220 14.71 -11.43 30.49
C LEU A 220 15.55 -10.49 29.61
N ILE A 221 16.87 -10.52 29.72
CA ILE A 221 17.78 -9.72 28.88
C ILE A 221 17.58 -10.08 27.40
N GLY A 222 17.40 -11.36 27.09
CA GLY A 222 17.12 -11.82 25.74
C GLY A 222 15.78 -11.29 25.20
N GLN A 223 14.75 -11.28 26.05
CA GLN A 223 13.42 -10.76 25.69
C GLN A 223 13.43 -9.24 25.49
N ILE A 224 14.14 -8.50 26.33
CA ILE A 224 14.34 -7.05 26.19
C ILE A 224 15.06 -6.74 24.87
N HIS A 225 16.10 -7.50 24.53
CA HIS A 225 16.80 -7.30 23.26
C HIS A 225 15.92 -7.60 22.05
N GLN A 226 15.07 -8.64 22.12
CA GLN A 226 14.12 -8.92 21.06
C GLN A 226 13.08 -7.81 20.94
N PHE A 227 12.49 -7.39 22.05
CA PHE A 227 11.51 -6.30 22.06
C PHE A 227 12.10 -4.98 21.54
N LYS A 228 13.34 -4.66 21.90
CA LYS A 228 14.08 -3.52 21.32
C LYS A 228 14.21 -3.62 19.80
N ARG A 229 14.49 -4.80 19.25
CA ARG A 229 14.57 -5.01 17.79
C ARG A 229 13.21 -4.81 17.12
N ASP A 230 12.15 -5.30 17.74
CA ASP A 230 10.78 -5.17 17.25
C ASP A 230 10.36 -3.68 17.21
N LEU A 231 10.67 -2.90 18.25
CA LEU A 231 10.43 -1.46 18.28
C LEU A 231 11.26 -0.69 17.24
N LEU A 232 12.51 -1.10 16.99
CA LEU A 232 13.34 -0.50 15.95
C LEU A 232 12.78 -0.76 14.54
N LEU A 233 12.24 -1.96 14.30
CA LEU A 233 11.55 -2.29 13.07
C LEU A 233 10.30 -1.41 12.89
N LEU A 234 9.45 -1.29 13.92
CA LEU A 234 8.27 -0.42 13.87
C LEU A 234 8.65 1.03 13.57
N ARG A 235 9.69 1.55 14.25
CA ARG A 235 10.19 2.90 13.98
C ARG A 235 10.65 3.04 12.53
N TRP A 236 11.36 2.05 11.99
CA TRP A 236 11.82 2.07 10.60
C TRP A 236 10.67 2.06 9.59
N VAL A 237 9.61 1.30 9.88
CA VAL A 237 8.41 1.19 9.03
C VAL A 237 7.53 2.45 9.10
N ILE A 238 7.19 2.89 10.31
CA ILE A 238 6.19 3.94 10.56
C ILE A 238 6.75 5.34 10.29
N TRP A 239 8.02 5.59 10.63
CA TRP A 239 8.58 6.94 10.53
C TRP A 239 8.55 7.51 9.10
N PRO A 240 8.96 6.76 8.06
CA PRO A 240 8.88 7.24 6.67
C PRO A 240 7.44 7.45 6.18
N MET A 241 6.44 6.74 6.73
CA MET A 241 5.04 6.96 6.34
C MET A 241 4.54 8.36 6.66
N ARG A 242 5.12 9.02 7.68
CA ARG A 242 4.79 10.42 7.97
C ARG A 242 5.09 11.33 6.79
N GLU A 243 6.17 11.05 6.06
CA GLU A 243 6.56 11.82 4.86
C GLU A 243 5.62 11.51 3.69
N VAL A 244 5.22 10.24 3.51
CA VAL A 244 4.22 9.83 2.51
C VAL A 244 2.89 10.55 2.72
N VAL A 245 2.41 10.60 3.97
CA VAL A 245 1.18 11.32 4.33
C VAL A 245 1.37 12.83 4.17
N SER A 246 2.51 13.39 4.57
CA SER A 246 2.78 14.82 4.43
C SER A 246 2.88 15.28 2.97
N PHE A 247 3.46 14.47 2.08
CA PHE A 247 3.63 14.78 0.67
C PHE A 247 2.33 14.55 -0.12
N GLY A 248 1.57 13.50 0.21
CA GLY A 248 0.26 13.24 -0.38
C GLY A 248 -0.83 14.25 0.04
N LEU A 249 -0.60 15.00 1.13
CA LEU A 249 -1.51 16.05 1.62
C LEU A 249 -1.16 17.46 1.15
N ASP A 250 -0.08 17.67 0.38
CA ASP A 250 0.19 18.98 -0.18
C ASP A 250 -0.86 19.27 -1.27
N PRO A 251 -1.78 20.23 -1.04
CA PRO A 251 -2.79 20.56 -2.02
C PRO A 251 -2.15 20.98 -3.34
N THR A 252 -0.90 21.45 -3.41
CA THR A 252 -0.27 21.82 -4.69
C THR A 252 0.07 20.63 -5.60
N VAL A 253 0.42 19.47 -5.02
CA VAL A 253 0.74 18.23 -5.76
C VAL A 253 -0.54 17.50 -6.17
N VAL A 254 -1.60 17.62 -5.36
CA VAL A 254 -2.92 17.04 -5.65
C VAL A 254 -3.78 17.99 -6.51
N SER A 255 -3.66 19.31 -6.36
CA SER A 255 -4.46 20.33 -7.07
C SER A 255 -3.94 20.69 -8.45
N SER A 256 -2.67 20.45 -8.77
CA SER A 256 -2.23 20.52 -10.18
C SER A 256 -2.97 19.49 -11.05
N ALA A 257 -3.54 18.44 -10.44
CA ALA A 257 -4.43 17.47 -11.06
C ALA A 257 -5.93 17.64 -10.70
N ALA A 258 -6.29 18.58 -9.83
CA ALA A 258 -7.64 18.77 -9.32
C ALA A 258 -8.01 20.26 -9.21
N THR A 259 -8.10 20.96 -10.35
CA THR A 259 -8.83 22.23 -10.41
C THR A 259 -10.32 21.95 -10.63
N SER A 260 -11.03 21.63 -9.54
CA SER A 260 -12.38 22.10 -9.24
C SER A 260 -12.94 21.36 -8.02
N LEU A 261 -13.69 22.09 -7.20
CA LEU A 261 -14.44 21.68 -5.99
C LEU A 261 -13.72 21.80 -4.63
N LYS A 262 -13.78 23.04 -4.13
CA LYS A 262 -13.97 23.50 -2.73
C LYS A 262 -13.92 22.40 -1.66
N ALA A 263 -12.80 22.33 -0.95
CA ALA A 263 -12.66 21.54 0.28
C ALA A 263 -13.39 22.20 1.46
N GLY A 264 -14.38 21.50 2.02
CA GLY A 264 -14.95 21.76 3.35
C GLY A 264 -14.14 21.08 4.47
N PRO A 265 -14.36 21.46 5.75
CA PRO A 265 -13.40 21.24 6.83
C PRO A 265 -13.52 19.83 7.43
N VAL A 266 -12.50 18.99 7.24
CA VAL A 266 -12.32 17.71 7.99
C VAL A 266 -10.95 17.66 8.69
N LEU A 267 -10.35 18.82 8.95
CA LEU A 267 -9.09 19.01 9.67
C LEU A 267 -9.10 18.58 11.17
N CYS A 268 -10.10 17.82 11.65
CA CYS A 268 -10.30 17.63 13.08
C CYS A 268 -9.89 16.24 13.63
N SER A 269 -9.68 15.21 12.81
CA SER A 269 -9.38 13.86 13.33
C SER A 269 -7.90 13.69 13.76
N CYS A 270 -6.94 14.03 12.89
CA CYS A 270 -5.51 13.80 13.17
C CYS A 270 -4.88 14.82 14.13
N ARG A 271 -5.51 15.98 14.35
CA ARG A 271 -5.00 17.03 15.24
C ARG A 271 -5.56 16.97 16.67
N ALA A 272 -6.71 16.33 16.87
CA ALA A 272 -7.41 16.34 18.17
C ALA A 272 -6.95 15.26 19.15
N ARG A 273 -6.14 14.27 18.74
CA ARG A 273 -5.68 13.19 19.62
C ARG A 273 -4.28 13.40 20.21
N THR A 274 -3.60 14.51 19.89
CA THR A 274 -2.25 14.84 20.39
C THR A 274 -2.26 15.84 21.56
N VAL A 275 -3.42 16.28 22.05
CA VAL A 275 -3.53 17.18 23.22
C VAL A 275 -4.67 16.71 24.12
N ARG A 276 -4.45 15.62 24.86
CA ARG A 276 -5.18 15.27 26.10
C ARG A 276 -4.45 14.15 26.86
N THR A 277 -3.18 14.40 27.15
CA THR A 277 -2.45 13.77 28.26
C THR A 277 -1.52 14.83 28.81
N GLY A 278 -1.93 15.40 29.94
CA GLY A 278 -1.36 16.58 30.59
C GLY A 278 -2.42 17.22 31.46
#